data_AF-A0A949XPS1-F1
#
_entry.id   AF-A0A949XPS1-F1
#
_cell.length_a   1.000
_cell.length_b   1.000
_cell.length_c   1.000
_cell.angle_alpha   90.00
_cell.angle_beta   90.00
_cell.angle_gamma   90.00
#
_symmetry.space_group_name_H-M   'P 1'
#
loop_
_entity.id
_entity.type
_entity.pdbx_description
1 polymer ?
#
loop_
_entity_poly.entity_id
_entity_poly.type
_entity_poly.pdbx_seq_one_letter_code
_entity_poly.pdbx_strand_id
1 'polypeptide(L)'
;MDSANRAAIGASEPSPRTLAELATGERCILERLDLPEGLARRLMELGFLPGHEIIPGRRAPGGGPRVFQVDGSEVALREETAARLYVRLHPESDVAVTS
;
A
#
# COMPACT_ATOMS: atom_id res chain seq x y z
N MET A 1 15.73 33.81 -28.41
CA MET A 1 14.32 33.90 -28.82
C MET A 1 13.94 32.61 -29.51
N ASP A 2 13.06 31.78 -29.01
CA ASP A 2 12.69 31.42 -27.65
C ASP A 2 11.91 30.11 -27.82
N SER A 3 11.88 29.31 -26.76
CA SER A 3 10.90 28.25 -26.56
C SER A 3 11.07 27.00 -27.46
N ALA A 4 11.83 25.99 -27.03
CA ALA A 4 11.47 25.05 -25.95
C ALA A 4 10.11 24.37 -26.17
N ASN A 5 10.07 23.39 -27.08
CA ASN A 5 9.05 22.35 -27.05
C ASN A 5 9.74 20.98 -26.99
N ARG A 6 10.18 20.61 -25.78
CA ARG A 6 10.58 19.23 -25.44
C ARG A 6 9.52 18.63 -24.51
N ALA A 7 8.26 18.71 -24.92
CA ALA A 7 7.14 18.11 -24.21
C ALA A 7 7.00 16.63 -24.60
N ALA A 8 7.68 15.75 -23.85
CA ALA A 8 7.28 14.36 -23.64
C ALA A 8 8.23 13.69 -22.62
N ILE A 9 8.11 14.07 -21.35
CA ILE A 9 8.41 13.13 -20.27
C ILE A 9 7.12 12.92 -19.49
N GLY A 10 6.28 12.03 -20.01
CA GLY A 10 5.12 11.51 -19.30
C GLY A 10 5.55 10.58 -18.17
N ALA A 11 6.29 11.11 -17.19
CA ALA A 11 6.28 10.54 -15.86
C ALA A 11 4.95 11.02 -15.25
N SER A 12 3.87 10.30 -15.53
CA SER A 12 2.61 10.43 -14.79
C SER A 12 2.97 10.54 -13.31
N GLU A 13 2.49 11.58 -12.62
CA GLU A 13 2.67 11.68 -11.17
C GLU A 13 2.34 10.31 -10.57
N PRO A 14 3.19 9.75 -9.67
CA PRO A 14 2.96 8.43 -9.14
C PRO A 14 1.57 8.45 -8.50
N SER A 15 0.64 7.73 -9.13
CA SER A 15 -0.72 7.65 -8.63
C SER A 15 -0.65 7.03 -7.23
N PRO A 16 -1.38 7.58 -6.25
CA PRO A 16 -1.25 7.15 -4.87
C PRO A 16 -1.62 5.66 -4.78
N ARG A 17 -0.64 4.81 -4.46
CA ARG A 17 -0.85 3.36 -4.34
C ARG A 17 -1.52 3.04 -3.02
N THR A 18 -2.33 1.99 -3.02
CA THR A 18 -3.05 1.49 -1.86
C THR A 18 -2.65 0.06 -1.52
N LEU A 19 -2.96 -0.39 -0.31
CA LEU A 19 -2.70 -1.78 0.10
C LEU A 19 -3.43 -2.82 -0.78
N ALA A 20 -4.54 -2.45 -1.42
CA ALA A 20 -5.26 -3.33 -2.34
C ALA A 20 -4.46 -3.64 -3.61
N GLU A 21 -3.60 -2.72 -4.05
CA GLU A 21 -2.87 -2.78 -5.33
C GLU A 21 -1.49 -3.46 -5.23
N LEU A 22 -1.06 -3.82 -4.04
CA LEU A 22 0.27 -4.39 -3.83
C LEU A 22 0.32 -5.89 -4.18
N ALA A 23 1.45 -6.37 -4.68
CA ALA A 23 1.72 -7.79 -4.80
C ALA A 23 1.96 -8.42 -3.41
N THR A 24 1.78 -9.73 -3.30
CA THR A 24 2.08 -10.45 -2.04
C THR A 24 3.59 -10.40 -1.80
N GLY A 25 3.99 -10.07 -0.57
CA GLY A 25 5.39 -9.89 -0.18
C GLY A 25 5.98 -8.51 -0.53
N GLU A 26 5.26 -7.65 -1.26
CA GLU A 26 5.73 -6.32 -1.63
C GLU A 26 5.71 -5.39 -0.40
N ARG A 27 6.87 -5.21 0.26
CA ARG A 27 6.97 -4.37 1.46
C ARG A 27 6.66 -2.91 1.12
N CYS A 28 5.84 -2.28 1.96
CA CYS A 28 5.40 -0.91 1.77
C CYS A 28 5.38 -0.17 3.11
N ILE A 29 5.37 1.16 3.06
CA ILE A 29 5.20 2.02 4.23
C ILE A 29 3.81 2.66 4.15
N LEU A 30 3.03 2.54 5.21
CA LEU A 30 1.74 3.20 5.32
C LEU A 30 1.94 4.72 5.38
N GLU A 31 1.22 5.48 4.56
CA GLU A 31 1.29 6.95 4.55
C GLU A 31 0.06 7.57 5.18
N ARG A 32 -1.13 7.06 4.85
CA ARG A 32 -2.40 7.63 5.31
C ARG A 32 -3.52 6.60 5.26
N LEU A 33 -4.49 6.76 6.17
CA LEU A 33 -5.76 6.04 6.16
C LEU A 33 -6.87 7.03 5.78
N ASP A 34 -7.61 6.74 4.72
CA ASP A 34 -8.79 7.51 4.29
C ASP A 34 -10.09 6.79 4.69
N LEU A 35 -10.28 6.68 6.01
CA LEU A 35 -11.35 5.91 6.63
C LEU A 35 -12.10 6.76 7.66
N PRO A 36 -13.37 6.41 7.96
CA PRO A 36 -14.08 7.01 9.08
C PRO A 36 -13.28 6.88 10.38
N GLU A 37 -13.30 7.92 11.21
CA GLU A 37 -12.43 8.05 12.40
C GLU A 37 -12.43 6.80 13.29
N GLY A 38 -13.60 6.24 13.60
CA GLY A 38 -13.71 5.04 14.43
C GLY A 38 -13.03 3.80 13.83
N LEU A 39 -13.07 3.66 12.50
CA LEU A 39 -12.41 2.55 11.80
C LEU A 39 -10.91 2.80 11.68
N ALA A 40 -10.50 4.03 11.35
CA ALA A 40 -9.09 4.42 11.32
C ALA A 40 -8.43 4.18 12.69
N ARG A 41 -9.07 4.61 13.78
CA ARG A 41 -8.59 4.39 15.15
C ARG A 41 -8.40 2.91 15.47
N ARG A 42 -9.40 2.08 15.16
CA ARG A 42 -9.30 0.62 15.40
C ARG A 42 -8.15 -0.01 14.61
N LEU A 43 -7.91 0.43 13.37
CA LEU A 43 -6.78 -0.06 12.59
C LEU A 43 -5.44 0.41 13.16
N MET A 44 -5.35 1.65 13.63
CA MET A 44 -4.15 2.17 14.30
C MET A 44 -3.84 1.40 15.58
N GLU A 45 -4.87 1.02 16.37
CA GLU A 45 -4.72 0.14 17.55
C GLU A 45 -4.22 -1.27 17.19
N LEU A 46 -4.43 -1.71 15.94
CA LEU A 46 -3.89 -2.96 15.39
C LEU A 46 -2.51 -2.78 14.72
N GLY A 47 -1.93 -1.59 14.79
CA GLY A 47 -0.59 -1.28 14.25
C GLY A 47 -0.56 -0.63 12.87
N PHE A 48 -1.71 -0.37 12.22
CA PHE A 48 -1.76 0.35 10.94
C PHE A 48 -1.53 1.85 11.15
N LEU A 49 -0.29 2.20 11.43
CA LEU A 49 0.16 3.54 11.76
C LEU A 49 0.94 4.15 10.58
N PRO A 50 0.71 5.41 10.22
CA PRO A 50 1.57 6.09 9.25
C PRO A 50 3.06 5.98 9.61
N GLY A 51 3.90 5.75 8.61
CA GLY A 51 5.33 5.49 8.76
C GLY A 51 5.71 4.04 9.07
N HIS A 52 4.74 3.16 9.36
CA HIS A 52 5.02 1.75 9.67
C HIS A 52 5.06 0.87 8.42
N GLU A 53 5.90 -0.16 8.47
CA GLU A 53 5.97 -1.18 7.42
C GLU A 53 4.73 -2.08 7.45
N ILE A 54 4.21 -2.36 6.26
CA ILE A 54 3.14 -3.34 6.04
C ILE A 54 3.59 -4.29 4.93
N ILE A 55 3.38 -5.58 5.17
CA ILE A 55 3.67 -6.63 4.18
C ILE A 55 2.36 -7.30 3.77
N PRO A 56 1.92 -7.12 2.52
CA PRO A 56 0.74 -7.78 2.00
C PRO A 56 0.96 -9.30 1.92
N GLY A 57 0.09 -10.05 2.56
CA GLY A 57 0.07 -11.50 2.57
C GLY A 57 -0.92 -12.09 1.57
N ARG A 58 -1.32 -13.34 1.88
CA ARG A 58 -2.26 -14.15 1.08
C ARG A 58 -3.65 -13.51 1.01
N ARG A 59 -4.29 -13.65 -0.16
CA ARG A 59 -5.73 -13.39 -0.35
C ARG A 59 -6.51 -14.66 -0.08
N ALA A 60 -7.64 -14.57 0.61
CA ALA A 60 -8.55 -15.69 0.74
C ALA A 60 -9.14 -16.07 -0.64
N PRO A 61 -9.37 -17.37 -0.90
CA PRO A 61 -9.95 -17.81 -2.16
C PRO A 61 -11.35 -17.22 -2.37
N GLY A 62 -11.71 -16.95 -3.64
CA GLY A 62 -13.04 -16.44 -4.00
C GLY A 62 -13.28 -14.95 -3.73
N GLY A 63 -12.22 -14.12 -3.71
CA GLY A 63 -12.36 -12.66 -3.51
C GLY A 63 -12.56 -12.25 -2.05
N GLY A 64 -12.16 -13.12 -1.11
CA GLY A 64 -12.23 -12.83 0.32
C GLY A 64 -11.14 -11.85 0.79
N PRO A 65 -11.11 -11.53 2.10
CA PRO A 65 -10.18 -10.56 2.65
C PRO A 65 -8.71 -10.97 2.42
N ARG A 66 -7.84 -9.97 2.39
CA ARG A 66 -6.40 -10.13 2.30
C ARG A 66 -5.77 -10.00 3.67
N VAL A 67 -4.83 -10.89 3.97
CA VAL A 67 -4.02 -10.83 5.18
C VAL A 67 -2.88 -9.85 4.98
N PHE A 68 -2.58 -9.02 5.97
CA PHE A 68 -1.44 -8.11 6.02
C PHE A 68 -0.64 -8.39 7.29
N GLN A 69 0.69 -8.41 7.18
CA GLN A 69 1.54 -8.37 8.37
C GLN A 69 1.82 -6.92 8.76
N VAL A 70 1.54 -6.63 10.03
CA VAL A 70 1.65 -5.31 10.64
C VAL A 70 2.14 -5.51 12.07
N ASP A 71 3.28 -4.90 12.42
CA ASP A 71 3.89 -5.00 13.76
C ASP A 71 3.97 -6.43 14.31
N GLY A 72 4.40 -7.37 13.44
CA GLY A 72 4.51 -8.79 13.78
C GLY A 72 3.20 -9.57 13.86
N SER A 73 2.05 -8.93 13.65
CA SER A 73 0.71 -9.56 13.67
C SER A 73 0.11 -9.71 12.28
N GLU A 74 -0.69 -10.77 12.06
CA GLU A 74 -1.48 -10.95 10.84
C GLU A 74 -2.88 -10.33 11.02
N VAL A 75 -3.26 -9.40 10.14
CA VAL A 75 -4.59 -8.77 10.13
C VAL A 75 -5.25 -8.95 8.77
N ALA A 76 -6.45 -9.51 8.76
CA ALA A 76 -7.26 -9.66 7.54
C ALA A 76 -8.10 -8.40 7.30
N LEU A 77 -7.89 -7.74 6.16
CA LEU A 77 -8.71 -6.61 5.72
C LEU A 77 -9.49 -6.96 4.46
N ARG A 78 -10.71 -6.44 4.36
CA ARG A 78 -11.46 -6.47 3.12
C ARG A 78 -10.81 -5.56 2.08
N GLU A 79 -11.05 -5.85 0.81
CA GLU A 79 -10.47 -5.09 -0.30
C GLU A 79 -10.89 -3.61 -0.25
N GLU A 80 -12.14 -3.32 0.10
CA GLU A 80 -12.66 -1.94 0.16
C GLU A 80 -12.01 -1.12 1.29
N THR A 81 -11.61 -1.78 2.38
CA THR A 81 -10.82 -1.14 3.44
C THR A 81 -9.40 -0.92 2.96
N ALA A 82 -8.75 -1.95 2.39
CA ALA A 82 -7.36 -1.87 1.92
C ALA A 82 -7.18 -0.81 0.81
N ALA A 83 -8.19 -0.60 -0.04
CA ALA A 83 -8.22 0.42 -1.09
C ALA A 83 -8.25 1.87 -0.55
N ARG A 84 -8.40 2.05 0.77
CA ARG A 84 -8.38 3.35 1.45
C ARG A 84 -7.14 3.55 2.32
N LEU A 85 -6.21 2.59 2.32
CA LEU A 85 -4.92 2.68 3.00
C LEU A 85 -3.85 2.98 1.98
N TYR A 86 -3.39 4.23 1.97
CA TYR A 86 -2.41 4.75 1.03
C TYR A 86 -0.99 4.45 1.49
N VAL A 87 -0.15 4.03 0.56
CA VAL A 87 1.18 3.55 0.82
C VAL A 87 2.19 4.08 -0.19
N ARG A 88 3.46 4.06 0.22
CA ARG A 88 4.60 4.11 -0.69
C ARG A 88 5.37 2.80 -0.62
N LEU A 89 6.05 2.45 -1.71
CA LEU A 89 6.89 1.26 -1.72
C LEU A 89 8.11 1.44 -0.82
N HIS A 90 8.51 0.35 -0.17
CA HIS A 90 9.81 0.30 0.46
C HIS A 90 10.87 0.21 -0.64
N PRO A 91 11.93 1.03 -0.62
CA PRO A 91 12.94 1.10 -1.69
C PRO A 91 13.70 -0.20 -1.93
N GLU A 92 13.63 -1.15 -0.99
CA GLU A 92 14.26 -2.47 -1.10
C GLU A 92 13.33 -3.58 -1.60
N SER A 93 12.08 -3.27 -1.96
CA SER A 93 11.10 -4.27 -2.44
C SER A 93 11.33 -4.68 -3.90
N ASP A 94 12.26 -4.05 -4.61
CA ASP A 94 12.58 -4.31 -6.02
C ASP A 94 13.43 -5.58 -6.25
N VAL A 95 13.95 -6.20 -5.19
CA VAL A 95 14.84 -7.37 -5.27
C VAL A 95 14.09 -8.68 -5.06
N ALA A 96 13.15 -9.01 -5.94
CA ALA A 96 12.46 -10.31 -5.91
C ALA A 96 12.13 -10.88 -7.29
N VAL A 97 13.05 -10.78 -8.26
CA VAL A 97 13.04 -11.65 -9.45
C VAL A 97 14.48 -11.98 -9.87
N THR A 98 15.15 -12.91 -9.17
CA THR A 98 16.23 -13.75 -9.76
C THR A 98 16.43 -14.98 -8.88
N SER A 99 15.76 -16.09 -9.24
CA SER A 99 16.21 -17.47 -9.03
C SER A 99 15.43 -18.37 -9.98
#